data_AF-A0A9X8VE23-F1
#
_entry.id   AF-A0A9X8VE23-F1
#
_cell.length_a   1.000
_cell.length_b   1.000
_cell.length_c   1.000
_cell.angle_alpha   90.00
_cell.angle_beta   90.00
_cell.angle_gamma   90.00
#
_symmetry.space_group_name_H-M   'P 1'
#
loop_
_entity.id
_entity.type
_entity.pdbx_description
1 polymer ?
#
loop_
_entity_poly.entity_id
_entity_poly.type
_entity_poly.pdbx_seq_one_letter_code
_entity_poly.pdbx_strand_id
1 'polypeptide(L)'
;MLGKLTLDAVPYHEPIIMVTVAAIIVGGLAVLALLTYFGKWKWLWSEWLTSVDHKKIGIMYIIVAMVMLLRGFADAIMMRSQQALASAGEAGFLPPHHYDQIFTAHGVIMIFFMAMPFVV
;
A
#
# COMPACT_ATOMS: atom_id res chain seq x y z
N MET A 1 -17.12 -18.22 -4.93
CA MET A 1 -17.78 -19.48 -5.34
C MET A 1 -19.11 -19.27 -6.09
N LEU A 2 -19.58 -18.04 -6.32
CA LEU A 2 -20.36 -17.60 -7.50
C LEU A 2 -20.05 -16.10 -7.73
N GLY A 3 -19.94 -15.64 -9.00
CA GLY A 3 -19.66 -14.24 -9.37
C GLY A 3 -18.48 -14.06 -10.35
N LYS A 4 -18.05 -12.82 -10.58
CA LYS A 4 -16.92 -12.46 -11.48
C LYS A 4 -15.53 -12.85 -10.95
N LEU A 5 -15.43 -13.31 -9.70
CA LEU A 5 -14.17 -13.68 -9.07
C LEU A 5 -13.69 -15.03 -9.59
N THR A 6 -12.67 -15.02 -10.43
CA THR A 6 -11.97 -16.20 -10.96
C THR A 6 -10.51 -16.20 -10.50
N LEU A 7 -9.81 -17.33 -10.64
CA LEU A 7 -8.37 -17.38 -10.36
C LEU A 7 -7.59 -16.47 -11.31
N ASP A 8 -8.10 -16.23 -12.51
CA ASP A 8 -7.51 -15.32 -13.50
C ASP A 8 -7.58 -13.84 -13.08
N ALA A 9 -8.34 -13.50 -12.02
CA ALA A 9 -8.38 -12.14 -11.48
C ALA A 9 -7.08 -11.75 -10.75
N VAL A 10 -6.23 -12.72 -10.40
CA VAL A 10 -4.92 -12.48 -9.81
C VAL A 10 -3.87 -12.49 -10.92
N PRO A 11 -3.07 -11.42 -11.06
CA PRO A 11 -2.07 -11.32 -12.13
C PRO A 11 -0.82 -12.16 -11.82
N TYR A 12 -0.95 -13.49 -11.86
CA TYR A 12 0.14 -14.42 -11.53
C TYR A 12 1.36 -14.31 -12.46
N HIS A 13 1.17 -13.78 -13.66
CA HIS A 13 2.21 -13.61 -14.67
C HIS A 13 3.01 -12.31 -14.50
N GLU A 14 2.56 -11.39 -13.64
CA GLU A 14 3.20 -10.09 -13.43
C GLU A 14 4.22 -10.15 -12.27
N PRO A 15 5.54 -10.16 -12.55
CA PRO A 15 6.53 -10.41 -11.52
C PRO A 15 6.54 -9.32 -10.44
N ILE A 16 6.37 -8.06 -10.84
CA ILE A 16 6.40 -6.91 -9.92
C ILE A 16 5.25 -7.01 -8.92
N ILE A 17 4.04 -7.34 -9.39
CA ILE A 17 2.86 -7.44 -8.53
C ILE A 17 3.00 -8.64 -7.60
N MET A 18 3.40 -9.81 -8.11
CA MET A 18 3.52 -11.03 -7.32
C MET A 18 4.58 -10.91 -6.21
N VAL A 19 5.74 -10.32 -6.51
CA VAL A 19 6.78 -10.05 -5.50
C VAL A 19 6.28 -9.08 -4.45
N THR A 20 5.58 -8.02 -4.86
CA THR A 20 5.02 -7.02 -3.93
C THR A 20 3.97 -7.65 -3.01
N VAL A 21 3.06 -8.46 -3.55
CA VAL A 21 2.03 -9.17 -2.76
C VAL A 21 2.69 -10.15 -1.79
N ALA A 22 3.68 -10.93 -2.22
CA ALA A 22 4.41 -11.84 -1.35
C ALA A 22 5.11 -11.08 -0.21
N ALA A 23 5.78 -9.97 -0.50
CA ALA A 23 6.43 -9.13 0.51
C ALA A 23 5.44 -8.55 1.52
N ILE A 24 4.26 -8.09 1.07
CA ILE A 24 3.20 -7.60 1.94
C ILE A 24 2.67 -8.71 2.84
N ILE A 25 2.43 -9.91 2.30
CA ILE A 25 1.96 -11.06 3.09
C ILE A 25 2.99 -11.42 4.15
N VAL A 26 4.27 -11.51 3.78
CA VAL A 26 5.36 -11.80 4.72
C VAL A 26 5.45 -10.72 5.81
N GLY A 27 5.37 -9.44 5.43
CA GLY A 27 5.35 -8.34 6.40
C GLY A 27 4.16 -8.41 7.35
N GLY A 28 2.96 -8.71 6.84
CA GLY A 28 1.76 -8.88 7.65
C GLY A 28 1.87 -10.06 8.63
N LEU A 29 2.39 -11.20 8.16
CA LEU A 29 2.66 -12.36 9.01
C LEU A 29 3.70 -12.05 10.09
N ALA A 30 4.74 -11.29 9.75
CA ALA A 30 5.75 -10.87 10.73
C ALA A 30 5.14 -9.98 11.82
N VAL A 31 4.31 -9.00 11.45
CA VAL A 31 3.60 -8.15 12.44
C VAL A 31 2.68 -8.99 13.33
N LEU A 32 1.90 -9.90 12.75
CA LEU A 32 1.02 -10.80 13.51
C LEU A 32 1.80 -11.72 14.46
N ALA A 33 2.93 -12.26 14.01
CA ALA A 33 3.81 -13.10 14.82
C ALA A 33 4.40 -12.30 15.98
N LEU A 34 4.87 -11.07 15.75
CA LEU A 34 5.40 -10.19 16.78
C LEU A 34 4.34 -9.81 17.82
N LEU A 35 3.12 -9.46 17.39
CA LEU A 35 2.01 -9.15 18.28
C LEU A 35 1.64 -10.33 19.18
N THR A 36 1.66 -11.54 18.61
CA THR A 36 1.36 -12.79 19.32
C THR A 36 2.49 -13.15 20.28
N TYR A 37 3.74 -13.07 19.85
CA TYR A 37 4.92 -13.35 20.66
C TYR A 37 5.01 -12.44 21.89
N PHE A 38 4.76 -11.13 21.73
CA PHE A 38 4.78 -10.18 22.84
C PHE A 38 3.47 -10.10 23.64
N GLY A 39 2.44 -10.87 23.28
CA GLY A 39 1.16 -10.88 23.99
C GLY A 39 0.41 -9.54 23.98
N LYS A 40 0.64 -8.68 22.98
CA LYS A 40 0.13 -7.28 22.96
C LYS A 40 -1.30 -7.15 22.43
N TRP A 41 -2.00 -8.26 22.17
CA TRP A 41 -3.37 -8.28 21.66
C TRP A 41 -4.37 -7.50 22.52
N LYS A 42 -4.37 -7.72 23.84
CA LYS A 42 -5.28 -7.00 24.76
C LYS A 42 -5.01 -5.50 24.76
N TRP A 43 -3.74 -5.10 24.78
CA TRP A 43 -3.31 -3.71 24.74
C TRP A 43 -3.72 -3.03 23.43
N LEU A 44 -3.47 -3.67 22.28
CA LEU A 44 -3.85 -3.13 20.98
C LEU A 44 -5.37 -2.90 20.90
N TRP A 45 -6.15 -3.86 21.38
CA TRP A 45 -7.61 -3.76 21.38
C TRP A 45 -8.12 -2.64 22.30
N SER A 46 -7.77 -2.67 23.59
CA SER A 46 -8.34 -1.75 24.58
C SER A 46 -7.79 -0.34 24.48
N GLU A 47 -6.52 -0.18 24.13
CA GLU A 47 -5.87 1.13 24.18
C GLU A 47 -5.93 1.90 22.87
N TRP A 48 -5.98 1.22 21.72
CA TRP A 48 -5.85 1.86 20.41
C TRP A 48 -7.08 1.63 19.53
N LEU A 49 -7.41 0.38 19.20
CA LEU A 49 -8.45 0.08 18.21
C LEU A 49 -9.84 0.56 18.65
N THR A 50 -10.16 0.44 19.94
CA THR A 50 -11.45 0.92 20.49
C THR A 50 -11.32 2.25 21.22
N SER A 51 -10.25 3.02 20.97
CA SER A 51 -10.02 4.29 21.64
C SER A 51 -10.96 5.38 21.12
N VAL A 52 -11.46 6.21 22.04
CA VAL A 52 -12.18 7.46 21.75
C VAL A 52 -11.32 8.70 22.00
N ASP A 53 -10.07 8.52 22.43
CA ASP A 53 -9.14 9.62 22.68
C ASP A 53 -8.66 10.20 21.34
N HIS A 54 -9.02 11.46 21.08
CA HIS A 54 -8.66 12.18 19.87
C HIS A 54 -7.14 12.24 19.62
N LYS A 55 -6.32 12.19 20.69
CA LYS A 55 -4.86 12.15 20.55
C LYS A 55 -4.39 10.82 19.97
N LYS A 56 -4.94 9.70 20.46
CA LYS A 56 -4.60 8.36 19.96
C LYS A 56 -5.13 8.14 18.55
N ILE A 57 -6.34 8.62 18.26
CA ILE A 57 -6.91 8.61 16.90
C ILE A 57 -6.01 9.42 15.94
N GLY A 58 -5.60 10.63 16.32
CA GLY A 58 -4.67 11.44 15.52
C GLY A 58 -3.34 10.73 15.23
N ILE A 59 -2.76 10.04 16.23
CA ILE A 59 -1.55 9.23 16.02
C ILE A 59 -1.79 8.11 15.01
N MET A 60 -2.92 7.39 15.11
CA MET A 60 -3.25 6.33 14.16
C MET A 60 -3.45 6.86 12.74
N TYR A 61 -4.06 8.04 12.59
CA TYR A 61 -4.23 8.72 11.31
C TYR A 61 -2.89 9.07 10.66
N ILE A 62 -1.96 9.65 11.42
CA ILE A 62 -0.61 9.96 10.95
C ILE A 62 0.15 8.67 10.59
N ILE A 63 0.02 7.60 11.38
CA ILE A 63 0.64 6.30 11.07
C ILE A 63 0.15 5.78 9.72
N VAL A 64 -1.17 5.79 9.47
CA VAL A 64 -1.74 5.36 8.18
C VAL A 64 -1.23 6.25 7.04
N ALA A 65 -1.20 7.57 7.23
CA ALA A 65 -0.69 8.50 6.22
C ALA A 65 0.78 8.22 5.87
N MET A 66 1.63 7.92 6.86
CA MET A 66 3.04 7.60 6.64
C MET A 66 3.23 6.25 5.93
N VAL A 67 2.43 5.24 6.25
CA VAL A 67 2.45 3.95 5.53
C VAL A 67 2.00 4.14 4.08
N MET A 68 0.96 4.93 3.85
CA MET A 68 0.44 5.22 2.51
C MET A 68 1.37 6.13 1.71
N LEU A 69 2.14 7.00 2.37
CA LEU A 69 3.21 7.77 1.74
C LEU A 69 4.25 6.85 1.11
N LEU A 70 4.65 5.77 1.79
CA LEU A 70 5.61 4.81 1.20
C LEU A 70 5.06 4.17 -0.07
N ARG A 71 3.77 3.79 -0.09
CA ARG A 71 3.12 3.28 -1.29
C ARG A 71 3.08 4.34 -2.41
N GLY A 72 2.57 5.53 -2.12
CA GLY A 72 2.48 6.61 -3.10
C GLY A 72 3.85 7.03 -3.64
N PHE A 73 4.88 7.04 -2.80
CA PHE A 73 6.25 7.35 -3.20
C PHE A 73 6.86 6.24 -4.08
N ALA A 74 6.61 4.97 -3.79
CA ALA A 74 7.02 3.87 -4.66
C ALA A 74 6.38 4.00 -6.05
N ASP A 75 5.08 4.30 -6.12
CA ASP A 75 4.37 4.56 -7.37
C ASP A 75 4.97 5.75 -8.14
N ALA A 76 5.35 6.83 -7.43
CA ALA A 76 5.99 7.99 -8.03
C ALA A 76 7.37 7.66 -8.64
N ILE A 77 8.20 6.89 -7.93
CA ILE A 77 9.50 6.45 -8.44
C ILE A 77 9.30 5.61 -9.70
N MET A 78 8.39 4.64 -9.67
CA MET A 78 8.10 3.80 -10.83
C MET A 78 7.69 4.62 -12.06
N MET A 79 6.82 5.61 -11.89
CA MET A 79 6.42 6.50 -13.00
C MET A 79 7.58 7.35 -13.51
N ARG A 80 8.41 7.90 -12.62
CA ARG A 80 9.57 8.72 -13.02
C ARG A 80 10.63 7.89 -13.74
N SER A 81 10.90 6.68 -13.26
CA SER A 81 11.83 5.74 -13.91
C SER A 81 11.34 5.33 -15.31
N GLN A 82 10.05 5.04 -15.47
CA GLN A 82 9.49 4.73 -16.79
C GLN A 82 9.63 5.90 -17.76
N GLN A 83 9.34 7.13 -17.33
CA GLN A 83 9.49 8.32 -18.18
C GLN A 83 10.94 8.55 -18.59
N ALA A 84 11.90 8.34 -17.68
CA ALA A 84 13.31 8.48 -17.98
C ALA A 84 13.77 7.47 -19.06
N LEU A 85 13.34 6.20 -18.96
CA LEU A 85 13.65 5.17 -19.95
C LEU A 85 12.98 5.47 -21.30
N ALA A 86 11.69 5.84 -21.29
CA ALA A 86 10.96 6.18 -22.50
C ALA A 86 11.60 7.38 -23.24
N SER A 87 12.08 8.39 -22.50
CA SER A 87 12.79 9.53 -23.10
C SER A 87 14.13 9.16 -23.73
N ALA A 88 14.74 8.04 -23.31
CA ALA A 88 15.97 7.50 -23.89
C ALA A 88 15.70 6.59 -25.11
N GLY A 89 14.44 6.39 -25.51
CA GLY A 89 14.06 5.52 -26.61
C GLY A 89 13.90 4.04 -26.24
N GLU A 90 13.96 3.71 -24.94
CA GLU A 90 13.78 2.35 -24.43
C GLU A 90 12.30 2.01 -24.24
N ALA A 91 11.93 0.74 -24.40
CA ALA A 91 10.56 0.27 -24.17
C ALA A 91 10.13 0.39 -22.69
N GLY A 92 11.09 0.41 -21.76
CA GLY A 92 10.83 0.48 -20.32
C GLY A 92 10.26 -0.81 -19.73
N PHE A 93 9.65 -0.72 -18.55
CA PHE A 93 9.14 -1.86 -17.78
C PHE A 93 7.66 -1.74 -17.40
N LEU A 94 7.02 -0.59 -17.68
CA LEU A 94 5.59 -0.38 -17.45
C LEU A 94 4.83 -0.21 -18.76
N PRO A 95 4.10 -1.24 -19.22
CA PRO A 95 3.11 -1.10 -20.29
C PRO A 95 2.05 -0.05 -19.95
N PRO A 96 1.39 0.57 -20.95
CA PRO A 96 0.39 1.63 -20.72
C PRO A 96 -0.69 1.24 -19.72
N HIS A 97 -1.20 0.01 -19.81
CA HIS A 97 -2.24 -0.50 -18.92
C HIS A 97 -1.83 -0.47 -17.43
N HIS A 98 -0.57 -0.75 -17.12
CA HIS A 98 -0.04 -0.71 -15.75
C HIS A 98 0.32 0.71 -15.33
N TYR A 99 0.92 1.46 -16.25
CA TYR A 99 1.30 2.85 -15.99
C TYR A 99 0.07 3.70 -15.61
N ASP A 100 -1.03 3.55 -16.33
CA ASP A 100 -2.27 4.30 -16.08
C ASP A 100 -2.92 3.89 -14.74
N GLN A 101 -2.84 2.60 -14.37
CA GLN A 101 -3.28 2.12 -13.07
C GLN A 101 -2.45 2.71 -11.93
N ILE A 102 -1.12 2.73 -12.07
CA ILE A 102 -0.19 3.29 -11.09
C ILE A 102 -0.43 4.79 -10.92
N PHE A 103 -0.54 5.54 -12.02
CA PHE A 103 -0.81 6.98 -11.95
C PHE A 103 -2.13 7.30 -11.27
N THR A 104 -3.19 6.58 -11.64
CA THR A 104 -4.52 6.76 -11.04
C THR A 104 -4.49 6.42 -9.55
N ALA A 105 -3.89 5.28 -9.18
CA ALA A 105 -3.78 4.87 -7.80
C ALA A 105 -2.93 5.84 -6.98
N HIS A 106 -1.78 6.27 -7.50
CA HIS A 106 -0.90 7.26 -6.88
C HIS A 106 -1.68 8.52 -6.49
N GLY A 107 -2.43 9.10 -7.43
CA GLY A 107 -3.23 10.30 -7.17
C GLY A 107 -4.26 10.09 -6.06
N VAL A 108 -4.98 8.96 -6.10
CA VAL A 108 -5.98 8.62 -5.08
C VAL A 108 -5.34 8.44 -3.70
N ILE A 109 -4.20 7.75 -3.62
CA ILE A 109 -3.48 7.55 -2.35
C ILE A 109 -3.01 8.88 -1.77
N MET A 110 -2.32 9.68 -2.58
CA MET A 110 -1.67 10.89 -2.09
C MET A 110 -2.68 11.91 -1.57
N ILE A 111 -3.85 12.03 -2.20
CA ILE A 111 -4.89 12.95 -1.76
C ILE A 111 -5.72 12.35 -0.63
N PHE A 112 -6.30 11.16 -0.83
CA PHE A 112 -7.31 10.64 0.09
C PHE A 112 -6.75 9.90 1.30
N PHE A 113 -5.58 9.27 1.16
CA PHE A 113 -5.02 8.39 2.19
C PHE A 113 -3.71 8.88 2.81
N MET A 114 -3.03 9.83 2.17
CA MET A 114 -1.88 10.53 2.74
C MET A 114 -2.27 11.93 3.21
N ALA A 115 -2.65 12.83 2.31
CA ALA A 115 -2.86 14.24 2.66
C ALA A 115 -4.04 14.43 3.63
N MET A 116 -5.21 13.83 3.36
CA MET A 116 -6.36 13.97 4.25
C MET A 116 -6.09 13.44 5.67
N PRO A 117 -5.62 12.20 5.88
CA PRO A 117 -5.37 11.71 7.24
C PRO A 117 -4.19 12.39 7.94
N PHE A 118 -3.27 13.01 7.20
CA PHE A 118 -2.14 13.73 7.80
C PHE A 118 -2.54 15.11 8.36
N VAL A 119 -3.53 15.76 7.73
CA VAL A 119 -3.88 17.15 8.01
C VAL A 119 -5.20 17.28 8.78
N VAL A 120 -6.17 16.41 8.51
CA VAL A 120 -7.53 16.44 9.06
C VAL A 120 -7.66 15.48 10.24
#